data_AF-A0A3L7RV10-F1
#
_entry.id   AF-A0A3L7RV10-F1
#
_cell.length_a   1.000
_cell.length_b   1.000
_cell.length_c   1.000
_cell.angle_alpha   90.00
_cell.angle_beta   90.00
_cell.angle_gamma   90.00
#
_symmetry.space_group_name_H-M   'P 1'
#
loop_
_entity.id
_entity.type
_entity.pdbx_description
1 polymer ?
#
loop_
_entity_poly.entity_id
_entity_poly.type
_entity_poly.pdbx_seq_one_letter_code
_entity_poly.pdbx_strand_id
1 'polypeptide(L)'
;PRLGLLSETFELLQVALQMERTSRPSGQAVTEFDRLFRIGLSSSVEAVLQSAAKWKGESSQKVRNILKRIQRLLDAYSDLWTRHSGSMRLSVVEDLHDEEYAEDVKQFIETYGEDLFHTRMLTLGNARAILHHGAESLFDELQQTVALTQNVKILEDLESGELDREDAAELAEFVYECVVDNFDRFLEYNTTTTHSDYGNRLYCLLDFLRLEALYDRFEWNTIPWQVAHETMVRKGELEVAAGVEEYVGDESRDIANSFVEELVQLEAEYGVRLPALHDHVGERVVGALAQNRMAALVSRACSDAAGLSQDEVNSNFQTLRQEIADFMSTRIGSGIEPPDWMQRLASELDRVQEGRPGQLSDSLMEGDFQKLSQKAIDQQISDISRLNDAAGSGM
;
A
#
# COMPACT_ATOMS: atom_id res chain seq x y z
N PRO A 1 20.28 -13.56 -8.16
CA PRO A 1 20.50 -12.56 -9.25
C PRO A 1 21.95 -12.13 -9.50
N ARG A 2 22.74 -11.78 -8.46
CA ARG A 2 24.11 -11.25 -8.62
C ARG A 2 25.04 -12.18 -9.41
N LEU A 3 24.86 -13.49 -9.29
CA LEU A 3 25.58 -14.51 -10.08
C LEU A 3 25.09 -14.66 -11.53
N GLY A 4 24.25 -13.74 -12.02
CA GLY A 4 23.69 -13.81 -13.37
C GLY A 4 22.61 -14.88 -13.55
N LEU A 5 22.01 -15.34 -12.44
CA LEU A 5 20.98 -16.39 -12.38
C LEU A 5 19.60 -15.77 -12.12
N LEU A 6 19.01 -15.13 -13.12
CA LEU A 6 17.70 -14.47 -13.01
C LEU A 6 16.57 -15.50 -12.98
N SER A 7 16.60 -16.48 -13.87
CA SER A 7 15.62 -17.57 -13.96
C SER A 7 15.51 -18.36 -12.65
N GLU A 8 16.65 -18.74 -12.08
CA GLU A 8 16.73 -19.52 -10.85
C GLU A 8 16.31 -18.69 -9.64
N THR A 9 16.52 -17.36 -9.68
CA THR A 9 15.98 -16.48 -8.64
C THR A 9 14.47 -16.47 -8.69
N PHE A 10 13.89 -16.36 -9.89
CA PHE A 10 12.44 -16.37 -10.05
C PHE A 10 11.84 -17.72 -9.65
N GLU A 11 12.47 -18.84 -10.02
CA GLU A 11 12.08 -20.18 -9.58
C GLU A 11 12.12 -20.30 -8.06
N LEU A 12 13.16 -19.79 -7.40
CA LEU A 12 13.24 -19.77 -5.93
C LEU A 12 12.10 -18.97 -5.30
N LEU A 13 11.70 -17.84 -5.89
CA LEU A 13 10.54 -17.08 -5.43
C LEU A 13 9.24 -17.89 -5.61
N GLN A 14 9.05 -18.58 -6.74
CA GLN A 14 7.89 -19.46 -6.91
C GLN A 14 7.83 -20.55 -5.83
N VAL A 15 8.97 -21.17 -5.53
CA VAL A 15 9.07 -22.18 -4.45
C VAL A 15 8.74 -21.55 -3.10
N ALA A 16 9.27 -20.36 -2.78
CA ALA A 16 8.96 -19.67 -1.54
C ALA A 16 7.46 -19.37 -1.39
N LEU A 17 6.81 -18.87 -2.45
CA LEU A 17 5.36 -18.63 -2.47
C LEU A 17 4.56 -19.93 -2.27
N GLN A 18 4.98 -21.02 -2.92
CA GLN A 18 4.34 -22.32 -2.76
C GLN A 18 4.48 -22.84 -1.32
N MET A 19 5.67 -22.75 -0.73
CA MET A 19 5.92 -23.15 0.65
C MET A 19 5.01 -22.39 1.62
N GLU A 20 4.91 -21.07 1.46
CA GLU A 20 4.06 -20.23 2.31
C GLU A 20 2.58 -20.61 2.22
N ARG A 21 2.07 -20.87 1.01
CA ARG A 21 0.69 -21.31 0.80
C ARG A 21 0.41 -22.70 1.39
N THR A 22 1.37 -23.62 1.31
CA THR A 22 1.19 -25.00 1.80
C THR A 22 1.39 -25.17 3.30
N SER A 23 2.13 -24.25 3.95
CA SER A 23 2.58 -24.42 5.34
C SER A 23 2.17 -23.24 6.23
N ARG A 24 0.99 -22.67 6.01
CA ARG A 24 0.51 -21.50 6.76
C ARG A 24 0.25 -21.88 8.24
N PRO A 25 0.86 -21.17 9.21
CA PRO A 25 0.55 -21.37 10.63
C PRO A 25 -0.92 -21.06 10.94
N SER A 26 -1.47 -21.65 12.00
CA SER A 26 -2.79 -21.27 12.52
C SER A 26 -2.73 -19.88 13.17
N GLY A 27 -3.62 -18.97 12.77
CA GLY A 27 -3.71 -17.59 13.30
C GLY A 27 -3.13 -16.52 12.37
N GLN A 28 -2.99 -15.29 12.87
CA GLN A 28 -2.34 -14.21 12.12
C GLN A 28 -0.87 -14.56 11.85
N ALA A 29 -0.49 -14.55 10.58
CA ALA A 29 0.86 -14.84 10.12
C ALA A 29 1.32 -13.76 9.14
N VAL A 30 2.50 -13.19 9.39
CA VAL A 30 3.15 -12.24 8.48
C VAL A 30 3.83 -13.01 7.36
N THR A 31 3.66 -12.56 6.12
CA THR A 31 4.33 -13.14 4.96
C THR A 31 5.80 -12.73 4.94
N GLU A 32 6.71 -13.70 4.82
CA GLU A 32 8.11 -13.42 4.49
C GLU A 32 8.32 -13.30 2.97
N PHE A 33 7.33 -13.74 2.17
CA PHE A 33 7.41 -13.69 0.73
C PHE A 33 7.50 -12.25 0.19
N ASP A 34 6.78 -11.27 0.75
CA ASP A 34 6.90 -9.86 0.33
C ASP A 34 8.36 -9.38 0.38
N ARG A 35 9.04 -9.65 1.50
CA ARG A 35 10.45 -9.29 1.68
C ARG A 35 11.34 -10.00 0.65
N LEU A 36 11.17 -11.31 0.46
CA LEU A 36 11.94 -12.09 -0.52
C LEU A 36 11.69 -11.60 -1.95
N PHE A 37 10.44 -11.28 -2.28
CA PHE A 37 10.01 -10.75 -3.57
C PHE A 37 10.71 -9.42 -3.87
N ARG A 38 10.65 -8.46 -2.93
CA ARG A 38 11.31 -7.15 -3.08
C ARG A 38 12.82 -7.29 -3.29
N ILE A 39 13.48 -8.16 -2.53
CA ILE A 39 14.91 -8.44 -2.67
C ILE A 39 15.21 -9.08 -4.03
N GLY A 40 14.45 -10.10 -4.41
CA GLY A 40 14.63 -10.83 -5.66
C GLY A 40 14.43 -9.95 -6.88
N LEU A 41 13.37 -9.13 -6.89
CA LEU A 41 13.05 -8.22 -7.97
C LEU A 41 14.06 -7.09 -8.11
N SER A 42 14.34 -6.35 -7.02
CA SER A 42 15.33 -5.26 -7.05
C SER A 42 16.70 -5.75 -7.51
N SER A 43 17.14 -6.92 -7.02
CA SER A 43 18.42 -7.52 -7.41
C SER A 43 18.43 -8.00 -8.87
N SER A 44 17.30 -8.48 -9.40
CA SER A 44 17.16 -8.85 -10.82
C SER A 44 17.19 -7.63 -11.73
N VAL A 45 16.49 -6.56 -11.36
CA VAL A 45 16.53 -5.26 -12.07
C VAL A 45 17.95 -4.71 -12.06
N GLU A 46 18.62 -4.68 -10.91
CA GLU A 46 20.00 -4.21 -10.80
C GLU A 46 20.96 -5.03 -11.69
N ALA A 47 20.81 -6.35 -11.73
CA ALA A 47 21.62 -7.21 -12.59
C ALA A 47 21.47 -6.88 -14.09
N VAL A 48 20.24 -6.55 -14.53
CA VAL A 48 19.98 -6.09 -15.91
C VAL A 48 20.65 -4.74 -16.17
N LEU A 49 20.50 -3.77 -15.27
CA LEU A 49 21.11 -2.44 -15.40
C LEU A 49 22.65 -2.52 -15.44
N GLN A 50 23.27 -3.28 -14.52
CA GLN A 50 24.71 -3.50 -14.44
C GLN A 50 25.27 -4.18 -15.70
N SER A 51 24.51 -5.10 -16.29
CA SER A 51 24.86 -5.74 -17.55
C SER A 51 24.75 -4.77 -18.73
N ALA A 52 23.74 -3.90 -18.70
CA ALA A 52 23.48 -2.90 -19.73
C ALA A 52 24.51 -1.77 -19.78
N ALA A 53 25.20 -1.47 -18.68
CA ALA A 53 26.25 -0.45 -18.64
C ALA A 53 27.28 -0.57 -19.79
N LYS A 54 27.61 -1.81 -20.23
CA LYS A 54 28.58 -2.09 -21.30
C LYS A 54 27.99 -2.21 -22.71
N TRP A 55 26.68 -2.06 -22.88
CA TRP A 55 26.05 -2.21 -24.20
C TRP A 55 26.43 -1.05 -25.11
N LYS A 56 26.76 -1.39 -26.36
CA LYS A 56 27.06 -0.42 -27.42
C LYS A 56 25.75 0.07 -28.05
N GLY A 57 25.68 1.35 -28.36
CA GLY A 57 24.54 1.98 -29.05
C GLY A 57 24.41 3.45 -28.68
N GLU A 58 23.61 4.18 -29.44
CA GLU A 58 23.17 5.53 -29.06
C GLU A 58 22.37 5.47 -27.75
N SER A 59 22.51 6.51 -26.90
CA SER A 59 21.90 6.54 -25.56
C SER A 59 20.40 6.25 -25.60
N SER A 60 19.67 6.90 -26.50
CA SER A 60 18.21 6.74 -26.63
C SER A 60 17.80 5.31 -27.05
N GLN A 61 18.55 4.68 -27.96
CA GLN A 61 18.28 3.30 -28.36
C GLN A 61 18.63 2.31 -27.24
N LYS A 62 19.70 2.59 -26.49
CA LYS A 62 20.09 1.79 -25.32
C LYS A 62 18.99 1.83 -24.25
N VAL A 63 18.48 3.00 -23.89
CA VAL A 63 17.38 3.15 -22.91
C VAL A 63 16.15 2.38 -23.35
N ARG A 64 15.68 2.55 -24.60
CA ARG A 64 14.54 1.79 -25.14
C ARG A 64 14.76 0.27 -25.07
N ASN A 65 15.97 -0.19 -25.33
CA ASN A 65 16.30 -1.62 -25.29
C ASN A 65 16.34 -2.19 -23.86
N ILE A 66 16.75 -1.37 -22.87
CA ILE A 66 16.71 -1.73 -21.45
C ILE A 66 15.26 -1.76 -20.98
N LEU A 67 14.49 -0.70 -21.24
CA LEU A 67 13.10 -0.56 -20.83
C LEU A 67 12.27 -1.76 -21.29
N LYS A 68 12.37 -2.16 -22.56
CA LYS A 68 11.67 -3.34 -23.10
C LYS A 68 12.00 -4.65 -22.36
N ARG A 69 13.22 -4.81 -21.87
CA ARG A 69 13.63 -6.01 -21.10
C ARG A 69 13.15 -5.93 -19.66
N ILE A 70 13.19 -4.75 -19.07
CA ILE A 70 12.62 -4.54 -17.74
C ILE A 70 11.11 -4.80 -17.77
N GLN A 71 10.36 -4.23 -18.72
CA GLN A 71 8.91 -4.45 -18.84
C GLN A 71 8.59 -5.95 -18.90
N ARG A 72 9.23 -6.70 -19.81
CA ARG A 72 9.06 -8.16 -19.90
C ARG A 72 9.41 -8.92 -18.61
N LEU A 73 10.41 -8.44 -17.87
CA LEU A 73 10.76 -9.00 -16.56
C LEU A 73 9.66 -8.68 -15.54
N LEU A 74 9.17 -7.44 -15.52
CA LEU A 74 8.13 -6.98 -14.62
C LEU A 74 6.78 -7.62 -14.89
N ASP A 75 6.44 -7.94 -16.14
CA ASP A 75 5.22 -8.69 -16.45
C ASP A 75 5.19 -10.01 -15.68
N ALA A 76 6.28 -10.80 -15.77
CA ALA A 76 6.35 -12.08 -15.07
C ALA A 76 6.41 -11.95 -13.53
N TYR A 77 7.09 -10.93 -13.01
CA TYR A 77 7.09 -10.65 -11.57
C TYR A 77 5.73 -10.14 -11.08
N SER A 78 5.00 -9.39 -11.91
CA SER A 78 3.65 -8.91 -11.59
C SER A 78 2.68 -10.07 -11.50
N ASP A 79 2.73 -11.04 -12.42
CA ASP A 79 1.90 -12.24 -12.32
C ASP A 79 2.20 -13.08 -11.07
N LEU A 80 3.47 -13.17 -10.67
CA LEU A 80 3.86 -13.82 -9.42
C LEU A 80 3.32 -13.05 -8.20
N TRP A 81 3.42 -11.72 -8.24
CA TRP A 81 2.90 -10.85 -7.20
C TRP A 81 1.37 -10.93 -7.08
N THR A 82 0.63 -10.87 -8.18
CA THR A 82 -0.84 -10.99 -8.20
C THR A 82 -1.32 -12.28 -7.56
N ARG A 83 -0.61 -13.40 -7.80
CA ARG A 83 -0.90 -14.67 -7.12
C ARG A 83 -0.71 -14.54 -5.61
N HIS A 84 0.36 -13.90 -5.16
CA HIS A 84 0.58 -13.66 -3.74
C HIS A 84 -0.46 -12.71 -3.13
N SER A 85 -0.59 -11.50 -3.70
CA SER A 85 -1.43 -10.42 -3.20
C SER A 85 -2.90 -10.80 -3.11
N GLY A 86 -3.42 -11.52 -4.10
CA GLY A 86 -4.82 -11.96 -4.14
C GLY A 86 -5.21 -12.96 -3.03
N SER A 87 -4.24 -13.54 -2.32
CA SER A 87 -4.50 -14.44 -1.18
C SER A 87 -4.48 -13.76 0.18
N MET A 88 -4.21 -12.45 0.22
CA MET A 88 -4.08 -11.66 1.43
C MET A 88 -5.20 -10.63 1.54
N ARG A 89 -5.81 -10.55 2.71
CA ARG A 89 -6.70 -9.45 3.10
C ARG A 89 -5.86 -8.27 3.59
N LEU A 90 -6.08 -7.08 3.04
CA LEU A 90 -5.35 -5.86 3.41
C LEU A 90 -6.03 -5.13 4.56
N SER A 91 -7.35 -5.09 4.56
CA SER A 91 -8.15 -4.47 5.61
C SER A 91 -9.40 -5.28 5.90
N VAL A 92 -9.93 -5.12 7.11
CA VAL A 92 -11.25 -5.67 7.45
C VAL A 92 -12.35 -5.06 6.56
N VAL A 93 -12.16 -3.84 6.09
CA VAL A 93 -13.13 -3.09 5.29
C VAL A 93 -13.42 -3.72 3.92
N GLU A 94 -12.54 -4.60 3.42
CA GLU A 94 -12.76 -5.27 2.12
C GLU A 94 -14.00 -6.16 2.08
N ASP A 95 -14.53 -6.59 3.22
CA ASP A 95 -15.80 -7.33 3.26
C ASP A 95 -16.98 -6.45 2.82
N LEU A 96 -16.88 -5.12 2.94
CA LEU A 96 -17.89 -4.17 2.44
C LEU A 96 -17.90 -4.01 0.90
N HIS A 97 -17.04 -4.73 0.17
CA HIS A 97 -17.16 -4.80 -1.29
C HIS A 97 -18.26 -5.75 -1.75
N ASP A 98 -18.77 -6.60 -0.86
CA ASP A 98 -20.05 -7.27 -1.05
C ASP A 98 -21.20 -6.29 -0.79
N GLU A 99 -21.98 -5.97 -1.82
CA GLU A 99 -23.04 -4.95 -1.74
C GLU A 99 -24.20 -5.36 -0.81
N GLU A 100 -24.47 -6.66 -0.66
CA GLU A 100 -25.53 -7.15 0.24
C GLU A 100 -25.08 -6.95 1.69
N TYR A 101 -23.86 -7.39 2.01
CA TYR A 101 -23.29 -7.19 3.33
C TYR A 101 -23.10 -5.70 3.68
N ALA A 102 -22.69 -4.88 2.71
CA ALA A 102 -22.53 -3.45 2.92
C ALA A 102 -23.86 -2.76 3.27
N GLU A 103 -24.95 -3.15 2.62
CA GLU A 103 -26.28 -2.62 2.93
C GLU A 103 -26.77 -3.08 4.30
N ASP A 104 -26.52 -4.34 4.68
CA ASP A 104 -26.85 -4.87 6.01
C ASP A 104 -26.12 -4.10 7.11
N VAL A 105 -24.81 -3.89 6.97
CA VAL A 105 -24.00 -3.10 7.90
C VAL A 105 -24.49 -1.65 7.97
N LYS A 106 -24.81 -1.04 6.83
CA LYS A 106 -25.33 0.33 6.78
C LYS A 106 -26.67 0.44 7.51
N GLN A 107 -27.61 -0.46 7.23
CA GLN A 107 -28.92 -0.47 7.88
C GLN A 107 -28.80 -0.69 9.39
N PHE A 108 -27.88 -1.56 9.81
CA PHE A 108 -27.57 -1.78 11.22
C PHE A 108 -27.06 -0.50 11.89
N ILE A 109 -26.12 0.22 11.27
CA ILE A 109 -25.61 1.49 11.78
C ILE A 109 -26.72 2.55 11.82
N GLU A 110 -27.51 2.71 10.75
CA GLU A 110 -28.58 3.71 10.72
C GLU A 110 -29.62 3.48 11.81
N THR A 111 -29.92 2.21 12.12
CA THR A 111 -30.96 1.82 13.07
C THR A 111 -30.48 1.82 14.53
N TYR A 112 -29.26 1.32 14.78
CA TYR A 112 -28.75 1.06 16.13
C TYR A 112 -27.50 1.87 16.50
N GLY A 113 -26.95 2.64 15.56
CA GLY A 113 -25.68 3.33 15.76
C GLY A 113 -25.72 4.41 16.84
N GLU A 114 -26.88 5.00 17.14
CA GLU A 114 -27.02 5.89 18.30
C GLU A 114 -26.76 5.14 19.62
N ASP A 115 -27.15 3.87 19.73
CA ASP A 115 -26.92 3.11 20.96
C ASP A 115 -25.45 2.64 21.08
N LEU A 116 -24.78 2.38 19.95
CA LEU A 116 -23.51 1.64 19.90
C LEU A 116 -22.28 2.49 19.56
N PHE A 117 -22.41 3.42 18.61
CA PHE A 117 -21.26 3.99 17.89
C PHE A 117 -21.02 5.47 18.19
N HIS A 118 -21.44 5.94 19.36
CA HIS A 118 -21.08 7.27 19.81
C HIS A 118 -19.56 7.42 20.01
N THR A 119 -19.02 8.61 19.73
CA THR A 119 -17.58 8.90 19.77
C THR A 119 -16.88 8.48 21.09
N ARG A 120 -17.61 8.54 22.22
CA ARG A 120 -17.08 8.12 23.54
C ARG A 120 -16.85 6.62 23.63
N MET A 121 -17.66 5.83 22.93
CA MET A 121 -17.51 4.37 22.85
C MET A 121 -16.44 3.97 21.84
N LEU A 122 -16.18 4.81 20.85
CA LEU A 122 -15.18 4.59 19.80
C LEU A 122 -13.76 5.08 20.16
N THR A 123 -13.45 5.25 21.45
CA THR A 123 -12.04 5.43 21.83
C THR A 123 -11.27 4.14 21.55
N LEU A 124 -10.03 4.23 21.08
CA LEU A 124 -9.24 3.05 20.68
C LEU A 124 -9.15 1.98 21.78
N GLY A 125 -9.00 2.41 23.04
CA GLY A 125 -8.95 1.50 24.18
C GLY A 125 -10.27 0.78 24.43
N ASN A 126 -11.40 1.49 24.32
CA ASN A 126 -12.72 0.91 24.53
C ASN A 126 -13.10 -0.03 23.38
N ALA A 127 -12.92 0.41 22.13
CA ALA A 127 -13.18 -0.41 20.96
C ALA A 127 -12.38 -1.72 20.99
N ARG A 128 -11.08 -1.68 21.35
CA ARG A 128 -10.26 -2.89 21.54
C ARG A 128 -10.75 -3.78 22.68
N ALA A 129 -11.25 -3.20 23.78
CA ALA A 129 -11.79 -3.97 24.88
C ALA A 129 -13.07 -4.71 24.47
N ILE A 130 -13.97 -4.04 23.73
CA ILE A 130 -15.18 -4.63 23.15
C ILE A 130 -14.81 -5.80 22.24
N LEU A 131 -13.90 -5.60 21.28
CA LEU A 131 -13.44 -6.67 20.38
C LEU A 131 -12.78 -7.84 21.12
N HIS A 132 -12.06 -7.57 22.21
CA HIS A 132 -11.42 -8.63 22.99
C HIS A 132 -12.42 -9.46 23.82
N HIS A 133 -13.50 -8.85 24.29
CA HIS A 133 -14.52 -9.50 25.12
C HIS A 133 -15.75 -9.98 24.34
N GLY A 134 -15.90 -9.54 23.10
CA GLY A 134 -17.06 -9.72 22.24
C GLY A 134 -18.12 -8.63 22.43
N ALA A 135 -18.82 -8.25 21.36
CA ALA A 135 -19.85 -7.21 21.41
C ALA A 135 -21.09 -7.62 22.23
N GLU A 136 -21.32 -8.92 22.48
CA GLU A 136 -22.37 -9.33 23.42
C GLU A 136 -22.18 -8.72 24.82
N SER A 137 -20.93 -8.54 25.24
CA SER A 137 -20.62 -7.93 26.54
C SER A 137 -21.01 -6.45 26.60
N LEU A 138 -21.00 -5.75 25.46
CA LEU A 138 -21.50 -4.39 25.33
C LEU A 138 -23.01 -4.33 25.56
N PHE A 139 -23.76 -5.28 25.00
CA PHE A 139 -25.22 -5.34 25.19
C PHE A 139 -25.58 -5.57 26.67
N ASP A 140 -24.84 -6.44 27.35
CA ASP A 140 -25.01 -6.68 28.78
C ASP A 140 -24.71 -5.42 29.61
N GLU A 141 -23.66 -4.68 29.24
CA GLU A 141 -23.32 -3.41 29.89
C GLU A 141 -24.41 -2.36 29.67
N LEU A 142 -24.92 -2.20 28.44
CA LEU A 142 -26.02 -1.29 28.11
C LEU A 142 -27.27 -1.61 28.92
N GLN A 143 -27.61 -2.90 29.07
CA GLN A 143 -28.76 -3.35 29.85
C GLN A 143 -28.61 -3.03 31.35
N GLN A 144 -27.39 -3.16 31.89
CA GLN A 144 -27.12 -2.93 33.31
C GLN A 144 -26.94 -1.45 33.68
N THR A 145 -26.67 -0.58 32.70
CA THR A 145 -26.31 0.82 32.95
C THR A 145 -27.28 1.81 32.31
N VAL A 146 -27.36 1.82 30.97
CA VAL A 146 -28.08 2.84 30.19
C VAL A 146 -29.59 2.60 30.20
N ALA A 147 -30.00 1.35 30.00
CA ALA A 147 -31.41 0.94 29.94
C ALA A 147 -32.20 1.25 31.23
N LEU A 148 -31.50 1.47 32.35
CA LEU A 148 -32.11 1.88 33.62
C LEU A 148 -32.67 3.31 33.59
N THR A 149 -32.22 4.14 32.65
CA THR A 149 -32.52 5.58 32.61
C THR A 149 -33.02 6.07 31.26
N GLN A 150 -32.75 5.33 30.18
CA GLN A 150 -33.07 5.69 28.80
C GLN A 150 -33.55 4.45 28.05
N ASN A 151 -34.33 4.67 27.01
CA ASN A 151 -34.68 3.59 26.10
C ASN A 151 -33.52 3.34 25.13
N VAL A 152 -33.18 2.06 24.90
CA VAL A 152 -32.07 1.62 24.06
C VAL A 152 -32.67 0.69 23.02
N LYS A 153 -32.79 1.17 21.78
CA LYS A 153 -33.56 0.49 20.73
C LYS A 153 -33.02 -0.89 20.43
N ILE A 154 -31.69 -1.06 20.38
CA ILE A 154 -31.10 -2.38 20.12
C ILE A 154 -31.52 -3.41 21.17
N LEU A 155 -31.64 -3.03 22.45
CA LEU A 155 -32.06 -3.94 23.50
C LEU A 155 -33.55 -4.31 23.38
N GLU A 156 -34.40 -3.37 22.97
CA GLU A 156 -35.83 -3.65 22.72
C GLU A 156 -36.02 -4.66 21.58
N ASP A 157 -35.29 -4.47 20.49
CA ASP A 157 -35.40 -5.32 19.29
C ASP A 157 -34.79 -6.72 19.55
N LEU A 158 -33.75 -6.81 20.40
CA LEU A 158 -33.19 -8.08 20.89
C LEU A 158 -34.18 -8.81 21.83
N GLU A 159 -34.85 -8.10 22.74
CA GLU A 159 -35.83 -8.70 23.66
C GLU A 159 -37.11 -9.17 22.94
N SER A 160 -37.53 -8.44 21.91
CA SER A 160 -38.70 -8.80 21.09
C SER A 160 -38.43 -9.94 20.10
N GLY A 161 -37.15 -10.23 19.82
CA GLY A 161 -36.70 -11.21 18.84
C GLY A 161 -36.81 -10.71 17.39
N GLU A 162 -36.92 -9.40 17.19
CA GLU A 162 -36.84 -8.77 15.86
C GLU A 162 -35.40 -8.79 15.31
N LEU A 163 -34.42 -8.76 16.20
CA LEU A 163 -33.00 -8.87 15.88
C LEU A 163 -32.40 -10.08 16.61
N ASP A 164 -31.66 -10.93 15.89
CA ASP A 164 -30.92 -12.02 16.53
C ASP A 164 -29.67 -11.47 17.24
N ARG A 165 -29.36 -12.02 18.40
CA ARG A 165 -28.27 -11.51 19.26
C ARG A 165 -26.89 -11.83 18.70
N GLU A 166 -26.72 -13.00 18.10
CA GLU A 166 -25.45 -13.42 17.49
C GLU A 166 -25.18 -12.54 16.26
N ASP A 167 -26.17 -12.38 15.38
CA ASP A 167 -26.08 -11.50 14.20
C ASP A 167 -25.78 -10.04 14.58
N ALA A 168 -26.43 -9.51 15.63
CA ALA A 168 -26.19 -8.17 16.12
C ALA A 168 -24.76 -7.98 16.66
N ALA A 169 -24.24 -9.00 17.36
CA ALA A 169 -22.89 -8.98 17.90
C ALA A 169 -21.86 -9.01 16.76
N GLU A 170 -22.06 -9.88 15.75
CA GLU A 170 -21.18 -9.96 14.57
C GLU A 170 -21.11 -8.63 13.81
N LEU A 171 -22.26 -8.00 13.53
CA LEU A 171 -22.30 -6.68 12.87
C LEU A 171 -21.66 -5.58 13.72
N ALA A 172 -21.89 -5.57 15.03
CA ALA A 172 -21.27 -4.61 15.92
C ALA A 172 -19.75 -4.78 15.98
N GLU A 173 -19.27 -6.02 16.12
CA GLU A 173 -17.84 -6.36 16.11
C GLU A 173 -17.20 -5.91 14.80
N PHE A 174 -17.80 -6.24 13.66
CA PHE A 174 -17.31 -5.83 12.35
C PHE A 174 -17.11 -4.30 12.24
N VAL A 175 -18.08 -3.50 12.70
CA VAL A 175 -17.97 -2.04 12.68
C VAL A 175 -16.85 -1.55 13.60
N TYR A 176 -16.71 -2.12 14.80
CA TYR A 176 -15.58 -1.79 15.69
C TYR A 176 -14.24 -2.20 15.10
N GLU A 177 -14.15 -3.35 14.43
CA GLU A 177 -12.93 -3.78 13.73
C GLU A 177 -12.55 -2.77 12.64
N CYS A 178 -13.51 -2.33 11.81
CA CYS A 178 -13.27 -1.31 10.78
C CYS A 178 -12.68 -0.02 11.36
N VAL A 179 -13.22 0.45 12.49
CA VAL A 179 -12.75 1.65 13.17
C VAL A 179 -11.38 1.44 13.81
N VAL A 180 -11.12 0.28 14.42
CA VAL A 180 -9.83 -0.01 15.06
C VAL A 180 -8.72 -0.18 14.01
N ASP A 181 -9.01 -0.85 12.90
CA ASP A 181 -8.10 -1.06 11.77
C ASP A 181 -7.74 0.29 11.11
N ASN A 182 -8.68 1.24 11.08
CA ASN A 182 -8.53 2.54 10.41
C ASN A 182 -8.65 3.72 11.39
N PHE A 183 -8.04 3.60 12.58
CA PHE A 183 -8.26 4.57 13.66
C PHE A 183 -7.80 5.99 13.32
N ASP A 184 -6.72 6.14 12.54
CA ASP A 184 -6.22 7.46 12.13
C ASP A 184 -7.21 8.18 11.20
N ARG A 185 -7.90 7.42 10.32
CA ARG A 185 -9.00 7.94 9.48
C ARG A 185 -10.22 8.31 10.31
N PHE A 186 -10.53 7.52 11.34
CA PHE A 186 -11.59 7.86 12.27
C PHE A 186 -11.28 9.14 13.06
N LEU A 187 -10.03 9.34 13.51
CA LEU A 187 -9.62 10.60 14.16
C LEU A 187 -9.78 11.78 13.21
N GLU A 188 -9.33 11.65 11.97
CA GLU A 188 -9.49 12.68 10.94
C GLU A 188 -10.96 13.01 10.69
N TYR A 189 -11.80 11.99 10.53
CA TYR A 189 -13.26 12.14 10.39
C TYR A 189 -13.89 12.91 11.56
N ASN A 190 -13.53 12.57 12.80
CA ASN A 190 -14.04 13.26 13.99
C ASN A 190 -13.65 14.74 14.05
N THR A 191 -12.49 15.10 13.48
CA THR A 191 -12.05 16.50 13.48
C THR A 191 -12.61 17.33 12.31
N THR A 192 -13.10 16.68 11.26
CA THR A 192 -13.51 17.32 10.01
C THR A 192 -15.03 17.48 9.86
N THR A 193 -15.82 16.67 10.57
CA THR A 193 -17.29 16.74 10.48
C THR A 193 -18.00 16.53 11.82
N THR A 194 -19.15 17.19 11.98
CA THR A 194 -20.07 16.97 13.11
C THR A 194 -20.91 15.71 12.95
N HIS A 195 -20.86 15.03 11.80
CA HIS A 195 -21.51 13.73 11.63
C HIS A 195 -20.96 12.68 12.60
N SER A 196 -19.69 12.82 13.00
CA SER A 196 -19.03 11.98 14.01
C SER A 196 -19.67 11.98 15.40
N ASP A 197 -20.45 13.01 15.73
CA ASP A 197 -21.20 13.08 17.00
C ASP A 197 -22.37 12.07 17.02
N TYR A 198 -22.83 11.64 15.84
CA TYR A 198 -24.00 10.80 15.65
C TYR A 198 -23.57 9.39 15.20
N GLY A 199 -23.67 8.40 16.10
CA GLY A 199 -23.21 7.05 15.80
C GLY A 199 -23.98 6.37 14.65
N ASN A 200 -25.23 6.77 14.40
CA ASN A 200 -26.00 6.34 13.23
C ASN A 200 -25.56 6.93 11.88
N ARG A 201 -24.56 7.82 11.88
CA ARG A 201 -23.91 8.35 10.68
C ARG A 201 -22.52 7.75 10.42
N LEU A 202 -22.09 6.79 11.23
CA LEU A 202 -20.76 6.20 11.08
C LEU A 202 -20.57 5.50 9.71
N TYR A 203 -21.65 5.04 9.08
CA TYR A 203 -21.59 4.44 7.75
C TYR A 203 -20.95 5.39 6.70
N CYS A 204 -21.11 6.71 6.85
CA CYS A 204 -20.46 7.69 5.98
C CYS A 204 -18.92 7.55 6.01
N LEU A 205 -18.33 7.26 7.17
CA LEU A 205 -16.90 6.96 7.26
C LEU A 205 -16.58 5.64 6.57
N LEU A 206 -17.41 4.60 6.78
CA LEU A 206 -17.18 3.30 6.15
C LEU A 206 -17.20 3.37 4.62
N ASP A 207 -18.02 4.23 4.03
CA ASP A 207 -18.00 4.46 2.58
C ASP A 207 -16.66 5.04 2.09
N PHE A 208 -16.05 5.97 2.85
CA PHE A 208 -14.71 6.48 2.55
C PHE A 208 -13.65 5.38 2.67
N LEU A 209 -13.73 4.57 3.75
CA LEU A 209 -12.81 3.47 3.96
C LEU A 209 -12.96 2.38 2.88
N ARG A 210 -14.18 2.13 2.41
CA ARG A 210 -14.48 1.17 1.34
C ARG A 210 -13.78 1.58 0.05
N LEU A 211 -13.81 2.87 -0.29
CA LEU A 211 -13.09 3.43 -1.43
C LEU A 211 -11.57 3.34 -1.24
N GLU A 212 -11.07 3.71 -0.05
CA GLU A 212 -9.65 3.62 0.28
C GLU A 212 -9.14 2.19 0.14
N ALA A 213 -9.87 1.20 0.65
CA ALA A 213 -9.51 -0.21 0.55
C ALA A 213 -9.42 -0.70 -0.92
N LEU A 214 -10.32 -0.25 -1.80
CA LEU A 214 -10.21 -0.55 -3.24
C LEU A 214 -8.98 0.11 -3.87
N TYR A 215 -8.71 1.36 -3.52
CA TYR A 215 -7.57 2.10 -4.02
C TYR A 215 -6.25 1.49 -3.54
N ASP A 216 -6.16 1.11 -2.26
CA ASP A 216 -5.02 0.42 -1.67
C ASP A 216 -4.77 -0.91 -2.36
N ARG A 217 -5.83 -1.68 -2.67
CA ARG A 217 -5.71 -2.92 -3.42
C ARG A 217 -5.17 -2.68 -4.83
N PHE A 218 -5.64 -1.63 -5.49
CA PHE A 218 -5.14 -1.21 -6.79
C PHE A 218 -3.66 -0.82 -6.74
N GLU A 219 -3.26 0.02 -5.76
CA GLU A 219 -1.87 0.41 -5.56
C GLU A 219 -1.00 -0.80 -5.21
N TRP A 220 -1.49 -1.70 -4.36
CA TRP A 220 -0.80 -2.91 -3.95
C TRP A 220 -0.40 -3.77 -5.15
N ASN A 221 -1.21 -3.82 -6.20
CA ASN A 221 -0.88 -4.55 -7.43
C ASN A 221 0.25 -3.88 -8.25
N THR A 222 0.60 -2.63 -7.96
CA THR A 222 1.67 -1.88 -8.65
C THR A 222 3.04 -2.00 -7.98
N ILE A 223 3.14 -2.64 -6.81
CA ILE A 223 4.38 -2.85 -6.06
C ILE A 223 5.57 -3.34 -6.92
N PRO A 224 5.42 -4.29 -7.87
CA PRO A 224 6.53 -4.71 -8.73
C PRO A 224 7.16 -3.53 -9.49
N TRP A 225 6.33 -2.65 -10.04
CA TRP A 225 6.77 -1.46 -10.77
C TRP A 225 7.42 -0.44 -9.84
N GLN A 226 6.86 -0.23 -8.65
CA GLN A 226 7.43 0.68 -7.66
C GLN A 226 8.83 0.22 -7.19
N VAL A 227 9.02 -1.08 -6.92
CA VAL A 227 10.31 -1.66 -6.51
C VAL A 227 11.36 -1.52 -7.63
N ALA A 228 10.97 -1.80 -8.87
CA ALA A 228 11.85 -1.68 -10.01
C ALA A 228 12.27 -0.23 -10.26
N HIS A 229 11.30 0.68 -10.19
CA HIS A 229 11.52 2.11 -10.29
C HIS A 229 12.48 2.61 -9.20
N GLU A 230 12.24 2.28 -7.92
CA GLU A 230 13.12 2.64 -6.81
C GLU A 230 14.56 2.16 -7.05
N THR A 231 14.71 0.92 -7.54
CA THR A 231 16.02 0.36 -7.89
C THR A 231 16.72 1.21 -8.95
N MET A 232 16.03 1.64 -10.00
CA MET A 232 16.62 2.44 -11.07
C MET A 232 17.07 3.82 -10.59
N VAL A 233 16.21 4.54 -9.86
CA VAL A 233 16.53 5.90 -9.38
C VAL A 233 17.69 5.88 -8.39
N ARG A 234 17.76 4.87 -7.52
CA ARG A 234 18.89 4.68 -6.59
C ARG A 234 20.19 4.31 -7.29
N LYS A 235 20.13 3.66 -8.45
CA LYS A 235 21.31 3.38 -9.29
C LYS A 235 21.68 4.51 -10.25
N GLY A 236 20.89 5.59 -10.27
CA GLY A 236 21.11 6.75 -11.14
C GLY A 236 20.69 6.53 -12.60
N GLU A 237 19.94 5.48 -12.90
CA GLU A 237 19.44 5.15 -14.25
C GLU A 237 18.14 5.93 -14.54
N LEU A 238 18.21 7.27 -14.48
CA LEU A 238 17.05 8.17 -14.48
C LEU A 238 16.24 8.13 -15.78
N GLU A 239 16.89 7.98 -16.94
CA GLU A 239 16.18 7.88 -18.23
C GLU A 239 15.35 6.59 -18.34
N VAL A 240 15.82 5.49 -17.73
CA VAL A 240 15.08 4.22 -17.71
C VAL A 240 13.94 4.31 -16.70
N ALA A 241 14.18 4.91 -15.53
CA ALA A 241 13.15 5.16 -14.51
C ALA A 241 12.01 6.00 -15.07
N ALA A 242 12.32 7.10 -15.77
CA ALA A 242 11.32 7.96 -16.41
C ALA A 242 10.45 7.20 -17.42
N GLY A 243 11.03 6.26 -18.19
CA GLY A 243 10.27 5.40 -19.09
C GLY A 243 9.33 4.42 -18.37
N VAL A 244 9.68 4.00 -17.16
CA VAL A 244 8.78 3.21 -16.29
C VAL A 244 7.67 4.10 -15.72
N GLU A 245 7.99 5.32 -15.29
CA GLU A 245 6.99 6.28 -14.81
C GLU A 245 5.95 6.61 -15.87
N GLU A 246 6.39 6.88 -17.11
CA GLU A 246 5.50 7.14 -18.25
C GLU A 246 4.58 5.94 -18.50
N TYR A 247 5.15 4.73 -18.54
CA TYR A 247 4.38 3.51 -18.75
C TYR A 247 3.33 3.28 -17.64
N VAL A 248 3.74 3.34 -16.37
CA VAL A 248 2.81 3.15 -15.24
C VAL A 248 1.74 4.24 -15.23
N GLY A 249 2.14 5.50 -15.45
CA GLY A 249 1.23 6.64 -15.46
C GLY A 249 0.23 6.62 -16.62
N ASP A 250 0.58 6.03 -17.76
CA ASP A 250 -0.34 5.81 -18.87
C ASP A 250 -1.30 4.64 -18.60
N GLU A 251 -0.78 3.48 -18.20
CA GLU A 251 -1.58 2.27 -17.96
C GLU A 251 -2.55 2.41 -16.78
N SER A 252 -2.17 3.19 -15.76
CA SER A 252 -2.95 3.37 -14.54
C SER A 252 -3.92 4.56 -14.61
N ARG A 253 -3.88 5.37 -15.68
CA ARG A 253 -4.51 6.71 -15.73
C ARG A 253 -6.02 6.65 -15.48
N ASP A 254 -6.71 5.83 -16.25
CA ASP A 254 -8.18 5.82 -16.26
C ASP A 254 -8.72 5.29 -14.93
N ILE A 255 -8.13 4.22 -14.41
CA ILE A 255 -8.50 3.63 -13.11
C ILE A 255 -8.18 4.59 -11.96
N ALA A 256 -6.99 5.21 -11.95
CA ALA A 256 -6.65 6.16 -10.90
C ALA A 256 -7.55 7.40 -10.94
N ASN A 257 -7.96 7.86 -12.12
CA ASN A 257 -8.90 8.97 -12.25
C ASN A 257 -10.32 8.59 -11.79
N SER A 258 -10.78 7.35 -12.01
CA SER A 258 -12.10 6.94 -11.51
C SER A 258 -12.17 6.97 -9.99
N PHE A 259 -11.11 6.55 -9.28
CA PHE A 259 -11.05 6.65 -7.82
C PHE A 259 -11.07 8.10 -7.33
N VAL A 260 -10.34 9.00 -8.01
CA VAL A 260 -10.37 10.43 -7.68
C VAL A 260 -11.76 11.03 -7.90
N GLU A 261 -12.43 10.66 -9.00
CA GLU A 261 -13.79 11.13 -9.30
C GLU A 261 -14.81 10.61 -8.30
N GLU A 262 -14.72 9.34 -7.91
CA GLU A 262 -15.57 8.70 -6.90
C GLU A 262 -15.35 9.34 -5.52
N LEU A 263 -14.10 9.59 -5.12
CA LEU A 263 -13.80 10.31 -3.88
C LEU A 263 -14.43 11.70 -3.87
N VAL A 264 -14.29 12.47 -4.96
CA VAL A 264 -14.88 13.82 -5.05
C VAL A 264 -16.40 13.78 -4.97
N GLN A 265 -17.04 12.74 -5.53
CA GLN A 265 -18.49 12.55 -5.40
C GLN A 265 -18.88 12.27 -3.95
N LEU A 266 -18.15 11.38 -3.27
CA LEU A 266 -18.37 11.03 -1.88
C LEU A 266 -18.18 12.23 -0.94
N GLU A 267 -17.12 13.01 -1.18
CA GLU A 267 -16.84 14.25 -0.46
C GLU A 267 -17.98 15.27 -0.62
N ALA A 268 -18.54 15.38 -1.83
CA ALA A 268 -19.65 16.27 -2.12
C ALA A 268 -20.98 15.78 -1.52
N GLU A 269 -21.23 14.48 -1.55
CA GLU A 269 -22.45 13.86 -1.03
C GLU A 269 -22.57 14.06 0.48
N TYR A 270 -21.50 13.75 1.22
CA TYR A 270 -21.51 13.89 2.68
C TYR A 270 -21.08 15.28 3.17
N GLY A 271 -20.55 16.13 2.30
CA GLY A 271 -19.99 17.41 2.70
C GLY A 271 -18.81 17.26 3.68
N VAL A 272 -18.12 16.12 3.59
CA VAL A 272 -16.97 15.75 4.43
C VAL A 272 -15.76 15.60 3.52
N ARG A 273 -14.62 16.10 3.97
CA ARG A 273 -13.34 15.87 3.30
C ARG A 273 -12.35 15.35 4.31
N LEU A 274 -11.71 14.23 3.99
CA LEU A 274 -10.65 13.62 4.78
C LEU A 274 -9.30 13.96 4.12
N PRO A 275 -8.56 14.99 4.58
CA PRO A 275 -7.35 15.47 3.91
C PRO A 275 -6.32 14.40 3.58
N ALA A 276 -6.01 13.48 4.48
CA ALA A 276 -4.99 12.45 4.22
C ALA A 276 -5.48 11.39 3.24
N LEU A 277 -6.76 10.99 3.27
CA LEU A 277 -7.34 10.15 2.22
C LEU A 277 -7.36 10.87 0.86
N HIS A 278 -7.74 12.14 0.87
CA HIS A 278 -7.76 12.97 -0.33
C HIS A 278 -6.39 13.08 -0.97
N ASP A 279 -5.37 13.34 -0.16
CA ASP A 279 -3.99 13.37 -0.63
C ASP A 279 -3.60 11.99 -1.18
N HIS A 280 -3.83 10.90 -0.42
CA HIS A 280 -3.47 9.52 -0.79
C HIS A 280 -4.03 9.09 -2.16
N VAL A 281 -5.35 9.21 -2.35
CA VAL A 281 -6.00 8.90 -3.64
C VAL A 281 -5.58 9.89 -4.73
N GLY A 282 -5.43 11.16 -4.37
CA GLY A 282 -5.00 12.24 -5.27
C GLY A 282 -3.59 12.07 -5.81
N GLU A 283 -2.69 11.43 -5.05
CA GLU A 283 -1.33 11.15 -5.49
C GLU A 283 -1.29 10.24 -6.72
N ARG A 284 -2.30 9.36 -6.84
CA ARG A 284 -2.33 8.25 -7.80
C ARG A 284 -1.10 7.34 -7.62
N VAL A 285 -0.98 6.30 -8.44
CA VAL A 285 0.19 5.40 -8.44
C VAL A 285 1.51 6.14 -8.69
N VAL A 286 1.47 7.22 -9.47
CA VAL A 286 2.66 8.03 -9.78
C VAL A 286 3.20 8.78 -8.55
N GLY A 287 2.38 8.98 -7.52
CA GLY A 287 2.79 9.50 -6.22
C GLY A 287 3.92 8.70 -5.61
N ALA A 288 3.73 7.38 -5.49
CA ALA A 288 4.75 6.47 -4.97
C ALA A 288 6.08 6.52 -5.76
N LEU A 289 6.01 6.72 -7.08
CA LEU A 289 7.21 6.87 -7.91
C LEU A 289 7.93 8.21 -7.65
N ALA A 290 7.19 9.29 -7.44
CA ALA A 290 7.77 10.56 -7.01
C ALA A 290 8.43 10.45 -5.63
N GLN A 291 7.81 9.75 -4.68
CA GLN A 291 8.43 9.47 -3.39
C GLN A 291 9.73 8.66 -3.52
N ASN A 292 9.79 7.68 -4.43
CA ASN A 292 11.02 6.94 -4.74
C ASN A 292 12.14 7.89 -5.21
N ARG A 293 11.85 8.84 -6.11
CA ARG A 293 12.83 9.82 -6.60
C ARG A 293 13.35 10.72 -5.49
N MET A 294 12.44 11.32 -4.72
CA MET A 294 12.80 12.19 -3.60
C MET A 294 13.68 11.44 -2.59
N ALA A 295 13.32 10.22 -2.21
CA ALA A 295 14.12 9.39 -1.32
C ALA A 295 15.52 9.10 -1.91
N ALA A 296 15.61 8.71 -3.18
CA ALA A 296 16.92 8.47 -3.81
C ALA A 296 17.80 9.72 -3.85
N LEU A 297 17.22 10.90 -4.02
CA LEU A 297 17.92 12.18 -4.04
C LEU A 297 18.49 12.58 -2.67
N VAL A 298 17.88 12.18 -1.54
CA VAL A 298 18.40 12.47 -0.19
C VAL A 298 19.86 12.07 -0.07
N SER A 299 20.18 10.82 -0.40
CA SER A 299 21.55 10.29 -0.34
C SER A 299 22.55 11.03 -1.24
N ARG A 300 22.07 11.58 -2.36
CA ARG A 300 22.89 12.28 -3.37
C ARG A 300 23.01 13.79 -3.10
N ALA A 301 22.20 14.31 -2.17
CA ALA A 301 22.16 15.71 -1.75
C ALA A 301 22.94 15.97 -0.44
N CYS A 302 23.43 14.93 0.24
CA CYS A 302 24.25 15.05 1.43
C CYS A 302 25.74 15.29 1.09
N SER A 303 26.45 16.07 1.93
CA SER A 303 27.85 16.48 1.69
C SER A 303 28.85 15.33 1.64
N ASP A 304 28.55 14.20 2.29
CA ASP A 304 29.41 13.03 2.35
C ASP A 304 29.08 11.99 1.26
N ALA A 305 28.28 12.37 0.25
CA ALA A 305 27.93 11.50 -0.86
C ALA A 305 29.16 11.08 -1.68
N ALA A 306 29.58 9.83 -1.50
CA ALA A 306 30.79 9.30 -2.13
C ALA A 306 30.71 9.38 -3.66
N GLY A 307 31.77 9.95 -4.27
CA GLY A 307 31.91 10.00 -5.73
C GLY A 307 31.21 11.17 -6.42
N LEU A 308 30.62 12.11 -5.68
CA LEU A 308 30.04 13.35 -6.22
C LEU A 308 30.91 14.56 -5.88
N SER A 309 30.98 15.52 -6.81
CA SER A 309 31.54 16.84 -6.55
C SER A 309 30.58 17.71 -5.73
N GLN A 310 31.12 18.75 -5.07
CA GLN A 310 30.30 19.69 -4.29
C GLN A 310 29.23 20.38 -5.14
N ASP A 311 29.51 20.66 -6.41
CA ASP A 311 28.57 21.26 -7.34
C ASP A 311 27.42 20.29 -7.69
N GLU A 312 27.72 19.00 -7.87
CA GLU A 312 26.71 17.97 -8.09
C GLU A 312 25.83 17.77 -6.86
N VAL A 313 26.42 17.74 -5.66
CA VAL A 313 25.66 17.67 -4.39
C VAL A 313 24.71 18.86 -4.26
N ASN A 314 25.21 20.09 -4.51
CA ASN A 314 24.39 21.30 -4.47
C ASN A 314 23.26 21.26 -5.51
N SER A 315 23.53 20.76 -6.72
CA SER A 315 22.52 20.58 -7.77
C SER A 315 21.45 19.59 -7.35
N ASN A 316 21.83 18.42 -6.84
CA ASN A 316 20.89 17.40 -6.36
C ASN A 316 20.03 17.92 -5.21
N PHE A 317 20.61 18.72 -4.31
CA PHE A 317 19.85 19.35 -3.23
C PHE A 317 18.80 20.35 -3.76
N GLN A 318 19.13 21.16 -4.77
CA GLN A 318 18.14 22.04 -5.39
C GLN A 318 17.04 21.25 -6.10
N THR A 319 17.39 20.16 -6.79
CA THR A 319 16.40 19.26 -7.41
C THR A 319 15.48 18.65 -6.36
N LEU A 320 16.03 18.08 -5.28
CA LEU A 320 15.25 17.52 -4.17
C LEU A 320 14.30 18.55 -3.57
N ARG A 321 14.80 19.77 -3.31
CA ARG A 321 13.98 20.85 -2.78
C ARG A 321 12.82 21.22 -3.70
N GLN A 322 13.07 21.25 -5.02
CA GLN A 322 12.04 21.54 -6.00
C GLN A 322 11.01 20.40 -6.08
N GLU A 323 11.45 19.14 -6.12
CA GLU A 323 10.54 17.99 -6.14
C GLU A 323 9.66 17.96 -4.89
N ILE A 324 10.22 18.21 -3.69
CA ILE A 324 9.43 18.30 -2.45
C ILE A 324 8.43 19.45 -2.54
N ALA A 325 8.82 20.62 -3.03
CA ALA A 325 7.92 21.76 -3.15
C ALA A 325 6.77 21.48 -4.11
N ASP A 326 7.05 20.87 -5.26
CA ASP A 326 6.04 20.50 -6.25
C ASP A 326 5.11 19.42 -5.70
N PHE A 327 5.65 18.42 -5.01
CA PHE A 327 4.88 17.38 -4.34
C PHE A 327 3.97 17.98 -3.25
N MET A 328 4.46 18.90 -2.42
CA MET A 328 3.63 19.54 -1.39
C MET A 328 2.56 20.46 -1.96
N SER A 329 2.75 21.04 -3.15
CA SER A 329 1.86 22.07 -3.71
C SER A 329 0.41 21.62 -3.93
N THR A 330 0.19 20.31 -4.06
CA THR A 330 -1.12 19.71 -4.32
C THR A 330 -1.70 18.97 -3.11
N ARG A 331 -1.08 19.08 -1.93
CA ARG A 331 -1.41 18.29 -0.74
C ARG A 331 -1.80 19.17 0.44
N ILE A 332 -2.68 18.64 1.28
CA ILE A 332 -3.22 19.34 2.46
C ILE A 332 -2.58 18.80 3.74
N GLY A 333 -2.50 17.48 3.87
CA GLY A 333 -2.14 16.76 5.09
C GLY A 333 -3.26 16.74 6.13
N SER A 334 -3.32 15.68 6.94
CA SER A 334 -4.31 15.58 8.05
C SER A 334 -3.97 16.47 9.24
N GLY A 335 -2.69 16.79 9.44
CA GLY A 335 -2.20 17.52 10.62
C GLY A 335 -2.20 16.69 11.92
N ILE A 336 -2.51 15.39 11.84
CA ILE A 336 -2.52 14.46 12.99
C ILE A 336 -1.15 13.81 13.14
N GLU A 337 -0.71 13.08 12.12
CA GLU A 337 0.60 12.43 12.04
C GLU A 337 1.38 12.92 10.82
N PRO A 338 2.72 12.90 10.83
CA PRO A 338 3.52 13.18 9.65
C PRO A 338 3.23 12.15 8.53
N PRO A 339 2.85 12.57 7.32
CA PRO A 339 2.71 11.69 6.16
C PRO A 339 3.89 10.74 5.93
N ASP A 340 3.59 9.52 5.47
CA ASP A 340 4.57 8.45 5.24
C ASP A 340 5.73 8.86 4.34
N TRP A 341 5.46 9.67 3.31
CA TRP A 341 6.52 10.14 2.41
C TRP A 341 7.58 10.98 3.16
N MET A 342 7.19 11.77 4.16
CA MET A 342 8.14 12.53 4.99
C MET A 342 8.92 11.62 5.91
N GLN A 343 8.25 10.64 6.53
CA GLN A 343 8.92 9.64 7.38
C GLN A 343 9.94 8.84 6.57
N ARG A 344 9.63 8.54 5.31
CA ARG A 344 10.53 7.88 4.37
C ARG A 344 11.77 8.71 4.06
N LEU A 345 11.63 10.02 3.81
CA LEU A 345 12.78 10.91 3.61
C LEU A 345 13.64 11.02 4.87
N ALA A 346 13.02 11.10 6.05
CA ALA A 346 13.72 11.12 7.34
C ALA A 346 14.51 9.82 7.55
N SER A 347 13.88 8.67 7.31
CA SER A 347 14.53 7.35 7.41
C SER A 347 15.72 7.22 6.46
N GLU A 348 15.63 7.78 5.24
CA GLU A 348 16.75 7.79 4.32
C GLU A 348 17.88 8.71 4.81
N LEU A 349 17.56 9.86 5.39
CA LEU A 349 18.56 10.75 5.98
C LEU A 349 19.30 10.06 7.14
N ASP A 350 18.59 9.35 8.00
CA ASP A 350 19.19 8.59 9.10
C ASP A 350 20.15 7.52 8.57
N ARG A 351 19.74 6.77 7.53
CA ARG A 351 20.61 5.78 6.86
C ARG A 351 21.88 6.39 6.27
N VAL A 352 21.78 7.59 5.71
CA VAL A 352 22.95 8.32 5.19
C VAL A 352 23.91 8.66 6.34
N GLN A 353 23.40 9.12 7.48
CA GLN A 353 24.20 9.44 8.67
C GLN A 353 24.86 8.20 9.29
N GLU A 354 24.21 7.05 9.21
CA GLU A 354 24.75 5.75 9.62
C GLU A 354 25.78 5.15 8.65
N GLY A 355 26.04 5.80 7.51
CA GLY A 355 26.96 5.31 6.48
C GLY A 355 26.39 4.16 5.64
N ARG A 356 25.06 4.02 5.58
CA ARG A 356 24.33 2.99 4.82
C ARG A 356 23.37 3.60 3.77
N PRO A 357 23.83 4.57 2.94
CA PRO A 357 22.95 5.26 2.00
C PRO A 357 22.34 4.30 0.98
N GLY A 358 21.04 4.43 0.73
CA GLY A 358 20.32 3.66 -0.27
C GLY A 358 20.32 2.14 -0.10
N GLN A 359 20.59 1.64 1.10
CA GLN A 359 20.53 0.22 1.40
C GLN A 359 19.08 -0.26 1.38
N LEU A 360 18.72 -1.03 0.34
CA LEU A 360 17.39 -1.65 0.18
C LEU A 360 17.24 -2.95 0.99
N SER A 361 18.35 -3.57 1.43
CA SER A 361 18.33 -4.76 2.31
C SER A 361 19.62 -4.92 3.11
N ASP A 362 19.51 -5.39 4.35
CA ASP A 362 20.66 -5.50 5.27
C ASP A 362 21.52 -6.76 5.13
N SER A 363 21.11 -7.80 4.40
CA SER A 363 21.64 -9.16 4.67
C SER A 363 22.14 -10.04 3.52
N LEU A 364 22.04 -9.67 2.22
CA LEU A 364 22.37 -10.61 1.13
C LEU A 364 23.16 -10.02 -0.05
N MET A 365 23.77 -8.84 0.14
CA MET A 365 24.21 -7.96 -0.94
C MET A 365 25.74 -7.77 -1.00
N GLU A 366 26.52 -8.83 -0.76
CA GLU A 366 27.97 -8.82 -0.94
C GLU A 366 28.39 -9.47 -2.27
N GLY A 367 29.40 -8.90 -2.93
CA GLY A 367 29.99 -9.43 -4.18
C GLY A 367 29.55 -8.74 -5.47
N ASP A 368 30.40 -8.81 -6.49
CA ASP A 368 30.18 -8.18 -7.80
C ASP A 368 29.08 -8.87 -8.61
N PHE A 369 28.37 -8.07 -9.42
CA PHE A 369 27.42 -8.61 -10.40
C PHE A 369 28.14 -9.27 -11.57
N GLN A 370 27.79 -10.52 -11.85
CA GLN A 370 28.12 -11.18 -13.09
C GLN A 370 27.39 -10.51 -14.25
N LYS A 371 28.16 -9.90 -15.15
CA LYS A 371 27.61 -9.19 -16.31
C LYS A 371 27.14 -10.17 -17.37
N LEU A 372 25.88 -10.02 -17.77
CA LEU A 372 25.23 -10.86 -18.77
C LEU A 372 25.27 -10.21 -20.16
N SER A 373 25.32 -11.04 -21.20
CA SER A 373 25.11 -10.58 -22.58
C SER A 373 23.63 -10.30 -22.83
N GLN A 374 23.30 -9.46 -23.83
CA GLN A 374 21.92 -9.22 -24.23
C GLN A 374 21.17 -10.52 -24.52
N LYS A 375 21.80 -11.45 -25.25
CA LYS A 375 21.24 -12.76 -25.57
C LYS A 375 20.98 -13.60 -24.32
N ALA A 376 21.86 -13.53 -23.31
CA ALA A 376 21.69 -14.27 -22.07
C ALA A 376 20.51 -13.71 -21.25
N ILE A 377 20.36 -12.39 -21.18
CA ILE A 377 19.20 -11.75 -20.53
C ILE A 377 17.92 -12.11 -21.26
N ASP A 378 17.89 -12.02 -22.59
CA ASP A 378 16.71 -12.37 -23.38
C ASP A 378 16.30 -13.82 -23.17
N GLN A 379 17.27 -14.74 -23.12
CA GLN A 379 17.02 -16.15 -22.85
C GLN A 379 16.43 -16.35 -21.45
N GLN A 380 17.04 -15.78 -20.40
CA GLN A 380 16.57 -15.97 -19.04
C GLN A 380 15.19 -15.33 -18.81
N ILE A 381 14.90 -14.16 -19.40
CA ILE A 381 13.55 -13.56 -19.34
C ILE A 381 12.54 -14.48 -20.03
N SER A 382 12.88 -15.06 -21.18
CA SER A 382 12.00 -16.04 -21.84
C SER A 382 11.84 -17.32 -21.02
N ASP A 383 12.84 -17.74 -20.25
CA ASP A 383 12.75 -18.88 -19.34
C ASP A 383 11.81 -18.56 -18.17
N ILE A 384 11.93 -17.36 -17.60
CA ILE A 384 11.04 -16.83 -16.55
C ILE A 384 9.59 -16.82 -17.02
N SER A 385 9.30 -16.27 -18.21
CA SER A 385 7.93 -16.28 -18.76
C SER A 385 7.38 -17.71 -18.87
N ARG A 386 8.18 -18.66 -19.37
CA ARG A 386 7.76 -20.07 -19.47
C ARG A 386 7.50 -20.72 -18.10
N LEU A 387 8.32 -20.44 -17.09
CA LEU A 387 8.11 -20.90 -15.72
C LEU A 387 6.82 -20.32 -15.13
N ASN A 388 6.51 -19.07 -15.46
CA ASN A 388 5.31 -18.41 -15.01
C ASN A 388 4.04 -18.99 -15.66
N ASP A 389 4.05 -19.22 -16.98
CA ASP A 389 2.95 -19.85 -17.72
C ASP A 389 2.64 -21.27 -17.21
N ALA A 390 3.69 -22.04 -16.92
CA ALA A 390 3.57 -23.40 -16.38
C ALA A 390 2.94 -23.40 -14.97
N ALA A 391 3.31 -22.43 -14.13
CA ALA A 391 2.73 -22.28 -12.80
C ALA A 391 1.27 -21.78 -12.84
N GLY A 392 0.92 -20.95 -13.82
CA GLY A 392 -0.46 -20.47 -14.05
C GLY A 392 -1.40 -21.52 -14.62
N SER A 393 -0.88 -22.52 -15.35
CA SER A 393 -1.68 -23.62 -15.93
C SER A 393 -1.98 -24.76 -14.95
N GLY A 394 -1.39 -24.73 -13.75
CA GLY A 394 -1.52 -25.77 -12.72
C GLY A 394 -2.27 -25.34 -11.45
N MET A 395 -2.73 -24.09 -11.40
CA MET A 395 -3.78 -23.61 -10.48
C MET A 395 -5.11 -23.66 -11.22
#